data_AF-A0A1I5DXW6-F1
#
_entry.id   AF-A0A1I5DXW6-F1
#
_cell.length_a   1.000
_cell.length_b   1.000
_cell.length_c   1.000
_cell.angle_alpha   90.00
_cell.angle_beta   90.00
_cell.angle_gamma   90.00
#
_symmetry.space_group_name_H-M   'P 1'
#
loop_
_entity.id
_entity.type
_entity.pdbx_description
1 polymer ?
#
loop_
_entity_poly.entity_id
_entity_poly.type
_entity_poly.pdbx_seq_one_letter_code
_entity_poly.pdbx_strand_id
1 'polypeptide(L)'
;MSHVIYLSLKGKKQGLISAGCSNPESIGNRYQTGREDEIQVLSVSHSVSRDQNAHHHPVSFTKPIDKSSPLLAMAIDGNELLEARFMHYRTSPMGQLELFYEIKLTGATIVDLAYNYPHSINDNGAIPHEIVMLDYKSISCNHIAAGTLGYSITQLAGREEGKPLLSGFSNVKPLIEEAVVALFSHKFILKHQGDACQDIAYGVETDKGLIEGICQTSGMTKQFDAKKEENIEVKYLFQTKIGI
;
A
#
# COMPACT_ATOMS: atom_id res chain seq x y z
N MET A 1 -18.63 2.23 -26.20
CA MET A 1 -18.99 2.50 -24.79
C MET A 1 -19.19 4.00 -24.65
N SER A 2 -20.40 4.46 -24.31
CA SER A 2 -20.72 5.91 -24.23
C SER A 2 -20.37 6.54 -22.88
N HIS A 3 -20.22 5.72 -21.84
CA HIS A 3 -19.85 6.14 -20.49
C HIS A 3 -18.70 5.26 -20.01
N VAL A 4 -17.60 5.90 -19.59
CA VAL A 4 -16.39 5.23 -19.12
C VAL A 4 -15.90 5.95 -17.88
N ILE A 5 -15.39 5.20 -16.92
CA ILE A 5 -14.82 5.74 -15.70
C ILE A 5 -13.38 5.25 -15.60
N TYR A 6 -12.48 6.17 -15.29
CA TYR A 6 -11.09 5.88 -15.00
C TYR A 6 -10.74 6.32 -13.58
N LEU A 7 -9.85 5.58 -12.93
CA LEU A 7 -9.37 5.87 -11.60
C LEU A 7 -7.86 6.07 -11.62
N SER A 8 -7.41 7.25 -11.19
CA SER A 8 -6.03 7.45 -10.76
C SER A 8 -5.96 7.20 -9.26
N LEU A 9 -5.15 6.22 -8.85
CA LEU A 9 -5.02 5.82 -7.46
C LEU A 9 -3.56 5.97 -7.01
N LYS A 10 -3.35 6.74 -5.96
CA LYS A 10 -2.03 6.99 -5.39
C LYS A 10 -2.00 6.60 -3.93
N GLY A 11 -1.12 5.68 -3.57
CA GLY A 11 -0.78 5.36 -2.21
C GLY A 11 0.32 6.27 -1.66
N LYS A 12 0.27 6.56 -0.36
CA LYS A 12 1.30 7.37 0.31
C LYS A 12 2.67 6.68 0.35
N LYS A 13 2.70 5.35 0.51
CA LYS A 13 3.91 4.51 0.54
C LYS A 13 4.22 3.93 -0.84
N GLN A 14 3.21 3.42 -1.54
CA GLN A 14 3.37 2.72 -2.82
C GLN A 14 3.50 3.65 -4.04
N GLY A 15 3.24 4.95 -3.88
CA GLY A 15 3.26 5.89 -5.00
C GLY A 15 2.05 5.70 -5.92
N LEU A 16 2.24 5.80 -7.23
CA LEU A 16 1.14 5.71 -8.19
C LEU A 16 0.74 4.24 -8.41
N ILE A 17 -0.24 3.76 -7.64
CA ILE A 17 -0.77 2.38 -7.71
C ILE A 17 -1.39 2.11 -9.08
N SER A 18 -2.01 3.11 -9.71
CA SER A 18 -2.62 2.96 -11.04
C SER A 18 -1.62 2.90 -12.20
N ALA A 19 -0.32 3.03 -11.95
CA ALA A 19 0.71 3.08 -13.00
C ALA A 19 0.79 1.78 -13.82
N GLY A 20 0.59 1.90 -15.13
CA GLY A 20 0.56 0.76 -16.06
C GLY A 20 -0.60 -0.21 -15.85
N CYS A 21 -1.73 0.21 -15.29
CA CYS A 21 -2.90 -0.66 -15.10
C CYS A 21 -3.71 -0.88 -16.37
N SER A 22 -3.73 0.09 -17.30
CA SER A 22 -4.42 -0.07 -18.59
C SER A 22 -3.44 -0.30 -19.73
N ASN A 23 -2.59 -1.32 -19.58
CA ASN A 23 -1.71 -1.81 -20.64
C ASN A 23 -2.14 -3.23 -21.11
N PRO A 24 -1.64 -3.72 -22.26
CA PRO A 24 -1.99 -5.05 -22.77
C PRO A 24 -1.61 -6.19 -21.81
N GLU A 25 -0.55 -6.03 -21.01
CA GLU A 25 -0.10 -7.03 -20.05
C GLU A 25 -1.03 -7.16 -18.83
N SER A 26 -1.74 -6.08 -18.50
CA SER A 26 -2.58 -5.96 -17.31
C SER A 26 -4.04 -6.33 -17.58
N ILE A 27 -4.66 -5.76 -18.61
CA ILE A 27 -6.09 -5.96 -18.91
C ILE A 27 -6.37 -6.49 -20.32
N GLY A 28 -5.33 -6.99 -21.01
CA GLY A 28 -5.46 -7.56 -22.36
C GLY A 28 -6.09 -6.57 -23.34
N ASN A 29 -6.98 -7.07 -24.19
CA ASN A 29 -7.64 -6.29 -25.27
C ASN A 29 -8.54 -5.13 -24.79
N ARG A 30 -8.76 -4.99 -23.47
CA ARG A 30 -9.57 -3.89 -22.92
C ARG A 30 -8.81 -2.58 -22.79
N TYR A 31 -7.48 -2.60 -22.97
CA TYR A 31 -6.63 -1.43 -22.85
C TYR A 31 -7.03 -0.33 -23.84
N GLN A 32 -6.80 0.91 -23.45
CA GLN A 32 -7.01 2.08 -24.29
C GLN A 32 -5.74 2.93 -24.27
N THR A 33 -5.27 3.31 -25.46
CA THR A 33 -4.09 4.18 -25.60
C THR A 33 -4.34 5.55 -24.97
N GLY A 34 -3.35 6.07 -24.24
CA GLY A 34 -3.43 7.34 -23.52
C GLY A 34 -4.08 7.25 -22.14
N ARG A 35 -4.27 6.04 -21.61
CA ARG A 35 -4.86 5.74 -20.30
C ARG A 35 -4.02 4.78 -19.47
N GLU A 36 -2.77 4.58 -19.84
CA GLU A 36 -1.89 3.51 -19.35
C GLU A 36 -1.76 3.53 -17.82
N ASP A 37 -1.71 4.72 -17.22
CA ASP A 37 -1.55 4.94 -15.78
C ASP A 37 -2.86 5.12 -15.00
N GLU A 38 -3.97 4.71 -15.60
CA GLU A 38 -5.30 4.76 -14.99
C GLU A 38 -5.91 3.35 -14.92
N ILE A 39 -6.67 3.10 -13.87
CA ILE A 39 -7.43 1.87 -13.68
C ILE A 39 -8.79 2.06 -14.39
N GLN A 40 -9.17 1.10 -15.24
CA GLN A 40 -10.52 1.09 -15.81
C GLN A 40 -11.54 0.66 -14.76
N VAL A 41 -12.54 1.52 -14.52
CA VAL A 41 -13.60 1.27 -13.54
C VAL A 41 -14.90 0.90 -14.27
N LEU A 42 -15.49 -0.22 -13.86
CA LEU A 42 -16.74 -0.75 -14.42
C LEU A 42 -17.97 -0.11 -13.78
N SER A 43 -17.91 0.17 -12.48
CA SER A 43 -18.98 0.85 -11.74
C SER A 43 -18.41 1.60 -10.54
N VAL A 44 -19.08 2.70 -10.16
CA VAL A 44 -18.84 3.43 -8.91
C VAL A 44 -20.20 3.65 -8.26
N SER A 45 -20.29 3.38 -6.97
CA SER A 45 -21.47 3.61 -6.15
C SER A 45 -21.06 4.36 -4.89
N HIS A 46 -21.79 5.42 -4.60
CA HIS A 46 -21.58 6.22 -3.40
C HIS A 46 -22.92 6.72 -2.89
N SER A 47 -23.08 6.74 -1.56
CA SER A 47 -24.28 7.29 -0.92
C SER A 47 -23.90 8.13 0.29
N VAL A 48 -24.70 9.16 0.54
CA VAL A 48 -24.66 9.98 1.75
C VAL A 48 -26.07 10.02 2.29
N SER A 49 -26.28 9.47 3.48
CA SER A 49 -27.57 9.53 4.17
C SER A 49 -27.56 10.67 5.17
N ARG A 50 -28.74 11.16 5.54
CA ARG A 50 -28.88 12.17 6.58
C ARG A 50 -30.04 11.80 7.49
N ASP A 51 -29.75 11.71 8.77
CA ASP A 51 -30.78 11.78 9.81
C ASP A 51 -30.73 13.19 10.42
N GLN A 52 -29.87 13.43 11.42
CA GLN A 52 -29.55 14.80 11.89
C GLN A 52 -28.32 15.37 11.18
N ASN A 53 -27.24 14.59 11.08
CA ASN A 53 -25.99 14.95 10.42
C ASN A 53 -25.80 14.18 9.11
N ALA A 54 -24.89 14.66 8.25
CA ALA A 54 -24.52 13.94 7.03
C ALA A 54 -23.67 12.71 7.41
N HIS A 55 -24.15 11.53 7.04
CA HIS A 55 -23.46 10.26 7.19
C HIS A 55 -22.95 9.82 5.83
N HIS A 56 -21.64 9.89 5.66
CA HIS A 56 -20.96 9.46 4.45
C HIS A 56 -20.73 7.95 4.49
N HIS A 57 -21.26 7.23 3.50
CA HIS A 57 -20.92 5.82 3.31
C HIS A 57 -19.64 5.68 2.47
N PRO A 58 -18.91 4.56 2.60
CA PRO A 58 -17.77 4.27 1.74
C PRO A 58 -18.13 4.35 0.26
N VAL A 59 -17.19 4.81 -0.56
CA VAL A 59 -17.28 4.73 -2.02
C VAL A 59 -16.92 3.32 -2.43
N SER A 60 -17.85 2.61 -3.06
CA SER A 60 -17.61 1.29 -3.64
C SER A 60 -17.38 1.42 -5.13
N PHE A 61 -16.34 0.77 -5.67
CA PHE A 61 -16.13 0.70 -7.10
C PHE A 61 -15.74 -0.71 -7.53
N THR A 62 -16.13 -1.05 -8.77
CA THR A 62 -15.81 -2.34 -9.38
C THR A 62 -14.79 -2.14 -10.51
N LYS A 63 -13.74 -2.94 -10.52
CA LYS A 63 -12.69 -2.94 -11.56
C LYS A 63 -12.40 -4.36 -12.04
N PRO A 64 -11.88 -4.58 -13.26
CA PRO A 64 -11.35 -5.89 -13.65
C PRO A 64 -10.16 -6.29 -12.76
N ILE A 65 -9.81 -7.56 -12.68
CA ILE A 65 -8.51 -7.96 -12.10
C ILE A 65 -7.41 -7.40 -13.02
N ASP A 66 -6.47 -6.63 -12.46
CA ASP A 66 -5.42 -5.94 -13.21
C ASP A 66 -4.11 -5.84 -12.38
N LYS A 67 -3.10 -5.14 -12.89
CA LYS A 67 -1.81 -4.95 -12.21
C LYS A 67 -1.91 -4.32 -10.80
N SER A 68 -2.94 -3.51 -10.53
CA SER A 68 -3.13 -2.89 -9.20
C SER A 68 -3.70 -3.85 -8.16
N SER A 69 -4.29 -4.97 -8.56
CA SER A 69 -4.92 -5.95 -7.67
C SER A 69 -4.04 -6.40 -6.48
N PRO A 70 -2.75 -6.81 -6.67
CA PRO A 70 -1.87 -7.12 -5.55
C PRO A 70 -1.46 -5.89 -4.73
N LEU A 71 -1.36 -4.71 -5.34
CA LEU A 71 -1.03 -3.46 -4.65
C LEU A 71 -2.16 -3.01 -3.71
N LEU A 72 -3.41 -3.24 -4.12
CA LEU A 72 -4.60 -3.03 -3.29
C LEU A 72 -4.62 -3.98 -2.09
N ALA A 73 -4.22 -5.25 -2.27
CA ALA A 73 -4.08 -6.22 -1.18
C ALA A 73 -3.03 -5.76 -0.15
N MET A 74 -1.90 -5.21 -0.60
CA MET A 74 -0.89 -4.62 0.28
C MET A 74 -1.38 -3.33 0.95
N ALA A 75 -2.17 -2.51 0.24
CA ALA A 75 -2.68 -1.26 0.77
C ALA A 75 -3.70 -1.47 1.90
N ILE A 76 -4.57 -2.50 1.79
CA ILE A 76 -5.51 -2.85 2.86
C ILE A 76 -4.79 -3.45 4.08
N ASP A 77 -3.82 -4.34 3.86
CA ASP A 77 -3.02 -4.94 4.95
C ASP A 77 -2.23 -3.88 5.73
N GLY A 78 -1.60 -2.96 5.01
CA GLY A 78 -0.83 -1.86 5.61
C GLY A 78 -1.65 -0.67 6.09
N ASN A 79 -2.98 -0.72 6.01
CA ASN A 79 -3.92 0.39 6.22
C ASN A 79 -3.39 1.72 5.64
N GLU A 80 -2.98 1.68 4.37
CA GLU A 80 -2.31 2.77 3.70
C GLU A 80 -3.30 3.89 3.34
N LEU A 81 -2.87 5.15 3.52
CA LEU A 81 -3.62 6.30 3.03
C LEU A 81 -3.50 6.44 1.51
N LEU A 82 -4.65 6.60 0.88
CA LEU A 82 -4.82 6.70 -0.57
C LEU A 82 -5.39 8.06 -0.97
N GLU A 83 -5.02 8.50 -2.16
CA GLU A 83 -5.68 9.55 -2.92
C GLU A 83 -6.29 8.93 -4.18
N ALA A 84 -7.62 9.00 -4.30
CA ALA A 84 -8.37 8.39 -5.39
C ALA A 84 -9.06 9.48 -6.22
N ARG A 85 -8.88 9.46 -7.53
CA ARG A 85 -9.52 10.39 -8.47
C ARG A 85 -10.29 9.61 -9.52
N PHE A 86 -11.61 9.62 -9.41
CA PHE A 86 -12.53 9.04 -10.38
C PHE A 86 -12.86 10.07 -11.45
N MET A 87 -12.55 9.74 -12.70
CA MET A 87 -12.73 10.60 -13.87
C MET A 87 -13.84 10.00 -14.73
N HIS A 88 -14.98 10.69 -14.79
CA HIS A 88 -16.15 10.25 -15.52
C HIS A 88 -16.20 10.88 -16.91
N TYR A 89 -16.22 10.02 -17.91
CA TYR A 89 -16.28 10.40 -19.30
C TYR A 89 -17.67 10.17 -19.90
N ARG A 90 -18.07 11.05 -20.80
CA ARG A 90 -19.27 10.89 -21.64
C ARG A 90 -18.99 11.29 -23.08
N THR A 91 -19.82 10.85 -24.01
CA THR A 91 -19.82 11.37 -25.38
C THR A 91 -20.40 12.78 -25.40
N SER A 92 -19.63 13.75 -25.89
CA SER A 92 -20.06 15.13 -26.09
C SER A 92 -21.01 15.25 -27.29
N PRO A 93 -21.73 16.38 -27.45
CA PRO A 93 -22.55 16.63 -28.64
C PRO A 93 -21.75 16.61 -29.96
N MET A 94 -20.43 16.82 -29.90
CA MET A 94 -19.51 16.74 -31.05
C MET A 94 -19.01 15.31 -31.32
N GLY A 95 -19.52 14.31 -30.60
CA GLY A 95 -19.13 12.91 -30.74
C GLY A 95 -17.78 12.55 -30.11
N GLN A 96 -17.15 13.46 -29.37
CA GLN A 96 -15.87 13.24 -28.71
C GLN A 96 -16.05 12.76 -27.27
N LEU A 97 -15.10 12.00 -26.75
CA LEU A 97 -15.11 11.60 -25.35
C LEU A 97 -14.62 12.77 -24.48
N GLU A 98 -15.48 13.34 -23.64
CA GLU A 98 -15.15 14.46 -22.76
C GLU A 98 -15.18 14.05 -21.28
N LEU A 99 -14.24 14.57 -20.49
CA LEU A 99 -14.27 14.50 -19.04
C LEU A 99 -15.27 15.55 -18.52
N PHE A 100 -16.40 15.12 -17.98
CA PHE A 100 -17.45 16.05 -17.55
C PHE A 100 -17.62 16.10 -16.03
N TYR A 101 -17.19 15.06 -15.31
CA TYR A 101 -17.36 14.95 -13.86
C TYR A 101 -16.16 14.26 -13.21
N GLU A 102 -15.73 14.75 -12.06
CA GLU A 102 -14.64 14.19 -11.25
C GLU A 102 -15.08 14.01 -9.80
N ILE A 103 -14.80 12.84 -9.22
CA ILE A 103 -14.88 12.60 -7.78
C ILE A 103 -13.48 12.36 -7.25
N LYS A 104 -13.04 13.19 -6.31
CA LYS A 104 -11.73 13.10 -5.67
C LYS A 104 -11.89 12.78 -4.19
N LEU A 105 -11.29 11.67 -3.76
CA LEU A 105 -11.18 11.26 -2.36
C LEU A 105 -9.76 11.50 -1.87
N THR A 106 -9.62 12.10 -0.70
CA THR A 106 -8.31 12.36 -0.08
C THR A 106 -8.25 11.76 1.32
N GLY A 107 -7.12 11.13 1.64
CA GLY A 107 -6.95 10.41 2.89
C GLY A 107 -7.90 9.23 2.99
N ALA A 108 -8.04 8.49 1.89
CA ALA A 108 -8.88 7.31 1.80
C ALA A 108 -8.16 6.06 2.33
N THR A 109 -8.91 5.10 2.83
CA THR A 109 -8.42 3.78 3.26
C THR A 109 -9.34 2.70 2.72
N ILE A 110 -8.79 1.55 2.36
CA ILE A 110 -9.60 0.42 1.90
C ILE A 110 -10.27 -0.22 3.12
N VAL A 111 -11.60 -0.29 3.11
CA VAL A 111 -12.39 -0.95 4.16
C VAL A 111 -12.71 -2.40 3.80
N ASP A 112 -12.94 -2.66 2.51
CA ASP A 112 -13.25 -3.98 2.00
C ASP A 112 -12.66 -4.15 0.61
N LEU A 113 -12.17 -5.36 0.33
CA LEU A 113 -11.58 -5.77 -0.94
C LEU A 113 -12.05 -7.19 -1.25
N ALA A 114 -12.94 -7.33 -2.21
CA ALA A 114 -13.53 -8.60 -2.61
C ALA A 114 -13.15 -8.96 -4.04
N TYR A 115 -12.65 -10.19 -4.24
CA TYR A 115 -12.36 -10.75 -5.55
C TYR A 115 -13.52 -11.63 -6.00
N ASN A 116 -14.03 -11.38 -7.20
CA ASN A 116 -15.08 -12.19 -7.82
C ASN A 116 -14.59 -12.78 -9.13
N TYR A 117 -14.32 -14.09 -9.10
CA TYR A 117 -14.04 -14.87 -10.30
C TYR A 117 -15.26 -15.72 -10.62
N PRO A 118 -15.92 -15.50 -11.76
CA PRO A 118 -17.16 -16.17 -12.08
C PRO A 118 -16.96 -17.67 -12.33
N HIS A 119 -18.02 -18.45 -12.10
CA HIS A 119 -17.96 -19.91 -12.25
C HIS A 119 -17.73 -20.28 -13.72
N SER A 120 -16.60 -20.91 -14.02
CA SER A 120 -16.15 -21.14 -15.40
C SER A 120 -17.11 -21.97 -16.27
N ILE A 121 -18.07 -22.68 -15.66
CA ILE A 121 -19.11 -23.45 -16.39
C ILE A 121 -20.44 -22.69 -16.45
N ASN A 122 -20.82 -21.99 -15.38
CA ASN A 122 -22.19 -21.47 -15.23
C ASN A 122 -22.30 -19.99 -15.62
N ASP A 123 -21.17 -19.26 -15.60
CA ASP A 123 -21.10 -17.83 -15.86
C ASP A 123 -19.79 -17.49 -16.61
N ASN A 124 -19.53 -18.20 -17.69
CA ASN A 124 -18.27 -18.08 -18.45
C ASN A 124 -18.15 -16.77 -19.26
N GLY A 125 -19.23 -16.01 -19.39
CA GLY A 125 -19.26 -14.72 -20.09
C GLY A 125 -18.97 -13.53 -19.19
N ALA A 126 -19.06 -13.69 -17.86
CA ALA A 126 -18.73 -12.63 -16.93
C ALA A 126 -17.23 -12.39 -16.86
N ILE A 127 -16.86 -11.12 -16.70
CA ILE A 127 -15.46 -10.72 -16.56
C ILE A 127 -15.07 -10.85 -15.08
N PRO A 128 -13.94 -11.51 -14.76
CA PRO A 128 -13.38 -11.48 -13.42
C PRO A 128 -13.14 -10.05 -12.95
N HIS A 129 -13.65 -9.71 -11.77
CA HIS A 129 -13.62 -8.35 -11.26
C HIS A 129 -13.40 -8.33 -9.75
N GLU A 130 -13.04 -7.14 -9.28
CA GLU A 130 -12.82 -6.81 -7.87
C GLU A 130 -13.75 -5.69 -7.47
N ILE A 131 -14.27 -5.79 -6.26
CA ILE A 131 -15.05 -4.75 -5.60
C ILE A 131 -14.19 -4.19 -4.47
N VAL A 132 -13.96 -2.88 -4.53
CA VAL A 132 -13.14 -2.15 -3.56
C VAL A 132 -14.01 -1.12 -2.88
N MET A 133 -13.99 -1.07 -1.55
CA MET A 133 -14.67 -0.04 -0.77
C MET A 133 -13.66 0.89 -0.11
N LEU A 134 -13.78 2.19 -0.39
CA LEU A 134 -12.95 3.24 0.14
C LEU A 134 -13.74 4.10 1.12
N ASP A 135 -13.29 4.11 2.36
CA ASP A 135 -13.65 5.17 3.31
C ASP A 135 -12.65 6.33 3.16
N TYR A 136 -13.04 7.55 3.50
CA TYR A 136 -12.29 8.74 3.10
C TYR A 136 -12.49 9.91 4.06
N LYS A 137 -11.45 10.75 4.23
CA LYS A 137 -11.51 11.96 5.08
C LYS A 137 -12.24 13.13 4.43
N SER A 138 -12.03 13.33 3.14
CA SER A 138 -12.81 14.31 2.40
C SER A 138 -13.04 13.88 0.97
N ILE A 139 -14.16 14.36 0.44
CA ILE A 139 -14.65 14.13 -0.91
C ILE A 139 -14.86 15.47 -1.60
N SER A 140 -14.38 15.58 -2.83
CA SER A 140 -14.66 16.68 -3.74
C SER A 140 -15.36 16.12 -4.97
N CYS A 141 -16.48 16.72 -5.33
CA CYS A 141 -17.26 16.37 -6.52
C CYS A 141 -17.28 17.60 -7.44
N ASN A 142 -16.70 17.48 -8.63
CA ASN A 142 -16.55 18.58 -9.57
C ASN A 142 -17.22 18.25 -10.90
N HIS A 143 -18.26 19.01 -11.27
CA HIS A 143 -18.87 18.93 -12.58
C HIS A 143 -18.18 19.91 -13.54
N ILE A 144 -17.08 19.45 -14.14
CA ILE A 144 -16.18 20.24 -14.99
C ILE A 144 -16.93 20.95 -16.12
N ALA A 145 -17.85 20.27 -16.81
CA ALA A 145 -18.57 20.85 -17.94
C ALA A 145 -19.60 21.94 -17.55
N ALA A 146 -19.97 22.03 -16.26
CA ALA A 146 -20.96 22.99 -15.74
C ALA A 146 -20.38 23.93 -14.67
N GLY A 147 -19.12 23.76 -14.29
CA GLY A 147 -18.40 24.62 -13.35
C GLY A 147 -18.83 24.49 -11.88
N THR A 148 -19.69 23.55 -11.51
CA THR A 148 -20.14 23.39 -10.13
C THR A 148 -19.25 22.43 -9.35
N LEU A 149 -18.84 22.84 -8.15
CA LEU A 149 -18.04 22.03 -7.24
C LEU A 149 -18.74 21.86 -5.88
N GLY A 150 -18.65 20.65 -5.33
CA GLY A 150 -19.06 20.33 -3.97
C GLY A 150 -17.88 19.75 -3.21
N TYR A 151 -17.72 20.15 -1.95
CA TYR A 151 -16.68 19.63 -1.07
C TYR A 151 -17.29 19.29 0.27
N SER A 152 -16.92 18.12 0.81
CA SER A 152 -17.35 17.69 2.14
C SER A 152 -16.19 17.02 2.87
N ILE A 153 -16.11 17.28 4.17
CA ILE A 153 -15.19 16.62 5.09
C ILE A 153 -16.03 15.69 5.96
N THR A 154 -15.67 14.42 5.98
CA THR A 154 -16.26 13.47 6.91
C THR A 154 -15.66 13.67 8.29
N GLN A 155 -16.49 13.60 9.34
CA GLN A 155 -16.00 13.51 10.72
C GLN A 155 -15.44 12.10 10.96
N LEU A 156 -14.29 11.77 10.37
CA LEU A 156 -13.60 10.52 10.67
C LEU A 156 -12.85 10.66 11.99
N ALA A 157 -13.51 10.24 13.08
CA ALA A 157 -12.86 9.95 14.34
C ALA A 157 -12.41 8.48 14.34
N GLY A 158 -11.09 8.21 14.40
CA GLY A 158 -10.59 6.91 14.86
C GLY A 158 -9.83 6.00 13.88
N ARG A 159 -9.44 6.45 12.67
CA ARG A 159 -8.60 5.68 11.75
C ARG A 159 -7.46 6.52 11.17
N GLU A 160 -6.65 7.09 12.07
CA GLU A 160 -5.33 7.61 11.69
C GLU A 160 -4.46 6.44 11.20
N GLU A 161 -3.45 6.71 10.36
CA GLU A 161 -2.46 5.69 9.98
C GLU A 161 -2.05 4.92 11.22
N GLY A 162 -1.99 3.59 11.12
CA GLY A 162 -1.38 2.79 12.17
C GLY A 162 0.00 3.37 12.45
N LYS A 163 0.11 4.14 13.54
CA LYS A 163 1.40 4.57 14.04
C LYS A 163 2.14 3.26 14.31
N PRO A 164 3.35 3.06 13.75
CA PRO A 164 4.20 2.00 14.29
C PRO A 164 4.24 2.21 15.80
N LEU A 165 4.14 1.14 16.59
CA LEU A 165 4.04 1.18 18.06
C LEU A 165 5.22 1.92 18.75
N LEU A 166 6.16 2.46 17.98
CA LEU A 166 7.34 3.21 18.38
C LEU A 166 7.48 4.51 17.57
N SER A 167 6.51 5.43 17.64
CA SER A 167 6.61 6.77 17.00
C SER A 167 7.40 7.79 17.85
N GLY A 168 8.44 7.36 18.56
CA GLY A 168 9.10 8.12 19.62
C GLY A 168 10.50 8.69 19.33
N PHE A 169 11.07 8.48 18.13
CA PHE A 169 12.46 8.89 17.83
C PHE A 169 12.60 9.82 16.63
N SER A 170 11.77 10.87 16.55
CA SER A 170 11.94 11.91 15.54
C SER A 170 11.96 13.29 16.20
N ASN A 171 13.03 13.61 16.91
CA ASN A 171 13.48 14.99 17.18
C ASN A 171 14.84 15.00 17.89
N VAL A 172 15.92 14.69 17.18
CA VAL A 172 17.24 15.26 17.51
C VAL A 172 17.91 15.66 16.20
N LYS A 173 18.04 16.97 16.01
CA LYS A 173 18.83 17.60 14.94
C LYS A 173 20.30 17.14 15.12
N PRO A 174 20.99 16.52 14.14
CA PRO A 174 22.32 16.02 14.40
C PRO A 174 23.32 17.18 14.37
N LEU A 175 23.83 17.53 15.55
CA LEU A 175 25.06 18.31 15.74
C LEU A 175 26.29 17.38 15.80
N ILE A 176 26.24 16.24 15.10
CA ILE A 176 27.24 15.15 15.19
C ILE A 176 27.89 14.94 13.81
N GLU A 177 28.18 16.02 13.09
CA GLU A 177 28.97 15.92 11.84
C GLU A 177 30.49 16.05 12.10
N GLU A 178 30.92 16.40 13.32
CA GLU A 178 32.34 16.66 13.60
C GLU A 178 33.03 15.70 14.59
N ALA A 179 32.37 14.67 15.14
CA ALA A 179 32.95 13.92 16.28
C ALA A 179 33.16 12.40 16.14
N VAL A 180 32.64 11.69 15.13
CA VAL A 180 32.55 10.21 15.21
C VAL A 180 33.62 9.44 14.42
N VAL A 181 34.50 10.11 13.67
CA VAL A 181 35.68 9.49 13.01
C VAL A 181 36.61 8.76 14.02
N ALA A 182 36.46 9.00 15.33
CA ALA A 182 37.27 8.40 16.39
C ALA A 182 36.66 7.15 17.09
N LEU A 183 35.45 6.66 16.75
CA LEU A 183 34.77 5.60 17.54
C LEU A 183 34.74 4.20 16.90
N PHE A 184 35.29 4.00 15.70
CA PHE A 184 35.20 2.74 14.96
C PHE A 184 36.13 1.63 15.48
N SER A 185 35.75 1.01 16.59
CA SER A 185 36.14 -0.36 16.97
C SER A 185 35.10 -1.01 17.89
N HIS A 186 33.82 -0.93 17.53
CA HIS A 186 32.78 -1.54 18.37
C HIS A 186 32.55 -3.00 17.96
N LYS A 187 33.02 -3.90 18.82
CA LYS A 187 32.76 -5.35 18.77
C LYS A 187 31.26 -5.57 19.01
N PHE A 188 30.57 -6.17 18.05
CA PHE A 188 29.15 -6.50 18.20
C PHE A 188 28.98 -7.89 18.81
N ILE A 189 28.08 -8.00 19.79
CA ILE A 189 27.67 -9.25 20.43
C ILE A 189 26.14 -9.26 20.46
N LEU A 190 25.52 -10.22 19.78
CA LEU A 190 24.09 -10.47 19.95
C LEU A 190 23.91 -11.22 21.27
N LYS A 191 23.19 -10.61 22.22
CA LYS A 191 22.80 -11.24 23.50
C LYS A 191 21.32 -11.57 23.45
N HIS A 192 20.97 -12.84 23.65
CA HIS A 192 19.59 -13.25 23.88
C HIS A 192 19.14 -12.83 25.29
N GLN A 193 18.06 -12.06 25.40
CA GLN A 193 17.40 -11.78 26.69
C GLN A 193 16.33 -12.84 26.95
N GLY A 194 16.73 -13.93 27.61
CA GLY A 194 15.88 -15.04 28.03
C GLY A 194 16.75 -16.19 28.54
N ASP A 195 16.12 -17.27 29.05
CA ASP A 195 16.87 -18.44 29.54
C ASP A 195 17.87 -18.94 28.49
N ALA A 196 19.07 -19.31 28.93
CA ALA A 196 20.22 -19.59 28.07
C ALA A 196 19.91 -20.76 27.11
N CYS A 197 19.53 -20.43 25.87
CA CYS A 197 19.25 -21.42 24.84
C CYS A 197 20.57 -21.80 24.15
N GLN A 198 21.07 -22.99 24.46
CA GLN A 198 22.42 -23.46 24.08
C GLN A 198 22.53 -23.92 22.62
N ASP A 199 21.44 -23.89 21.86
CA ASP A 199 21.31 -24.53 20.55
C ASP A 199 20.68 -23.54 19.53
N ILE A 200 21.18 -22.32 19.42
CA ILE A 200 20.71 -21.34 18.40
C ILE A 200 21.78 -21.20 17.31
N ALA A 201 21.41 -21.50 16.07
CA ALA A 201 22.19 -21.17 14.89
C ALA A 201 21.73 -19.83 14.30
N TYR A 202 22.69 -19.07 13.78
CA TYR A 202 22.46 -17.75 13.22
C TYR A 202 23.19 -17.59 11.89
N GLY A 203 22.58 -16.83 10.99
CA GLY A 203 23.14 -16.41 9.72
C GLY A 203 23.01 -14.92 9.57
N VAL A 204 24.16 -14.26 9.43
CA VAL A 204 24.27 -12.80 9.39
C VAL A 204 24.92 -12.42 8.08
N GLU A 205 24.20 -11.69 7.23
CA GLU A 205 24.73 -11.18 5.98
C GLU A 205 25.43 -9.85 6.23
N THR A 206 26.68 -9.77 5.79
CA THR A 206 27.47 -8.54 5.77
C THR A 206 27.80 -8.18 4.33
N ASP A 207 28.29 -6.97 4.09
CA ASP A 207 28.73 -6.53 2.75
C ASP A 207 29.87 -7.40 2.16
N LYS A 208 30.54 -8.21 2.99
CA LYS A 208 31.56 -9.18 2.57
C LYS A 208 31.03 -10.61 2.36
N GLY A 209 29.78 -10.88 2.69
CA GLY A 209 29.13 -12.18 2.56
C GLY A 209 28.48 -12.70 3.85
N LEU A 210 27.91 -13.89 3.75
CA LEU A 210 27.17 -14.55 4.82
C LEU A 210 28.12 -15.16 5.86
N ILE A 211 27.91 -14.80 7.13
CA ILE A 211 28.62 -15.32 8.28
C ILE A 211 27.65 -16.17 9.10
N GLU A 212 27.98 -17.45 9.25
CA GLU A 212 27.13 -18.43 9.93
C GLU A 212 27.82 -18.99 11.18
N GLY A 213 27.03 -19.29 12.21
CA GLY A 213 27.56 -19.85 13.45
C GLY A 213 26.49 -20.39 14.39
N ILE A 214 26.94 -21.03 15.47
CA ILE A 214 26.10 -21.51 16.58
C ILE A 214 26.50 -20.75 17.84
N CYS A 215 25.52 -20.32 18.63
CA CYS A 215 25.72 -19.65 19.90
C CYS A 215 26.52 -20.53 20.88
N GLN A 216 27.45 -19.91 21.61
CA GLN A 216 28.22 -20.59 22.66
C GLN A 216 27.35 -20.87 23.89
N THR A 217 27.82 -21.71 24.82
CA THR A 217 27.09 -22.15 26.03
C THR A 217 26.60 -20.99 26.93
N SER A 218 27.17 -19.79 26.76
CA SER A 218 26.77 -18.54 27.42
C SER A 218 25.64 -17.77 26.71
N GLY A 219 25.09 -18.27 25.60
CA GLY A 219 24.08 -17.59 24.79
C GLY A 219 24.66 -16.45 23.92
N MET A 220 25.98 -16.42 23.73
CA MET A 220 26.67 -15.38 22.95
C MET A 220 27.08 -15.90 21.57
N THR A 221 26.87 -15.08 20.54
CA THR A 221 27.40 -15.33 19.18
C THR A 221 28.92 -15.12 19.14
N LYS A 222 29.61 -15.72 18.15
CA LYS A 222 31.03 -15.41 17.91
C LYS A 222 31.20 -13.92 17.58
N GLN A 223 32.32 -13.35 18.02
CA GLN A 223 32.69 -11.97 17.70
C GLN A 223 33.23 -11.92 16.27
N PHE A 224 32.85 -10.87 15.53
CA PHE A 224 33.34 -10.62 14.19
C PHE A 224 33.92 -9.20 14.12
N ASP A 225 35.15 -9.09 13.62
CA ASP A 225 35.84 -7.82 13.49
C ASP A 225 35.56 -7.21 12.10
N ALA A 226 34.89 -6.06 12.08
CA ALA A 226 34.68 -5.27 10.87
C ALA A 226 35.64 -4.08 10.86
N LYS A 227 36.36 -3.88 9.74
CA LYS A 227 37.33 -2.78 9.57
C LYS A 227 36.67 -1.44 9.20
N LYS A 228 35.38 -1.44 8.87
CA LYS A 228 34.54 -0.28 8.46
C LYS A 228 33.10 -0.51 8.92
N GLU A 229 32.27 0.53 8.97
CA GLU A 229 30.82 0.39 9.11
C GLU A 229 30.27 -0.39 7.92
N GLU A 230 29.56 -1.48 8.22
CA GLU A 230 28.87 -2.33 7.24
C GLU A 230 27.44 -2.52 7.74
N ASN A 231 26.49 -2.55 6.81
CA ASN A 231 25.11 -2.86 7.17
C ASN A 231 25.04 -4.37 7.43
N ILE A 232 24.53 -4.73 8.61
CA ILE A 232 24.43 -6.12 9.05
C ILE A 232 22.96 -6.50 9.05
N GLU A 233 22.59 -7.48 8.23
CA GLU A 233 21.23 -8.02 8.18
C GLU A 233 21.22 -9.43 8.75
N VAL A 234 20.38 -9.67 9.77
CA VAL A 234 20.16 -11.03 10.30
C VAL A 234 19.20 -11.74 9.36
N LYS A 235 19.70 -12.70 8.58
CA LYS A 235 18.88 -13.46 7.62
C LYS A 235 18.02 -14.51 8.31
N TYR A 236 18.58 -15.18 9.31
CA TYR A 236 17.87 -16.20 10.05
C TYR A 236 18.43 -16.39 11.45
N LEU A 237 17.56 -16.82 12.34
CA LEU A 237 17.88 -17.27 13.69
C LEU A 237 17.02 -18.51 13.96
N PHE A 238 17.63 -19.69 14.11
CA PHE A 238 16.88 -20.93 14.30
C PHE A 238 17.45 -21.77 15.44
N GLN A 239 16.56 -22.36 16.23
CA GLN A 239 16.93 -23.28 17.30
C GLN A 239 17.20 -24.67 16.70
N THR A 240 18.40 -25.21 16.89
CA THR A 240 18.87 -26.46 16.28
C THR A 240 18.43 -27.71 17.05
N LYS A 241 17.87 -27.57 18.26
CA LYS A 241 17.16 -28.66 18.96
C LYS A 241 15.76 -28.24 19.39
N ILE A 242 14.77 -29.03 18.99
CA ILE A 242 13.45 -29.07 19.60
C ILE A 242 13.54 -30.10 20.72
N GLY A 243 13.58 -29.65 21.98
CA GLY A 243 13.49 -30.53 23.14
C GLY A 243 12.03 -30.85 23.47
N ILE A 244 11.78 -32.13 23.78
CA ILE A 244 10.55 -32.67 24.41
C ILE A 244 10.20 -31.88 25.67
#